data_AF-A0A4R6WXZ9-F1
#
_entry.id   AF-A0A4R6WXZ9-F1
#
_cell.length_a   1.000
_cell.length_b   1.000
_cell.length_c   1.000
_cell.angle_alpha   90.00
_cell.angle_beta   90.00
_cell.angle_gamma   90.00
#
_symmetry.space_group_name_H-M   'P 1'
#
loop_
_entity.id
_entity.type
_entity.pdbx_description
1 polymer ?
#
loop_
_entity_poly.entity_id
_entity_poly.type
_entity_poly.pdbx_seq_one_letter_code
_entity_poly.pdbx_strand_id
1 'polypeptide(L)'
;MKAGLAWLLRLHGHSRARRVADAYRRHLSPESAGSRLILADLAHYCRVGRSSFVPGDSHQTAFNEGARDVFLHLAEMCGLDPADFTALLQEVIDDR
;
A
#
# COMPACT_ATOMS: atom_id res chain seq x y z
N MET A 1 -2.24 -17.44 1.05
CA MET A 1 -1.22 -16.62 1.76
C MET A 1 -1.14 -15.30 1.05
N LYS A 2 -1.24 -14.17 1.75
CA LYS A 2 -1.15 -12.84 1.13
C LYS A 2 0.27 -12.64 0.51
N ALA A 3 0.38 -11.92 -0.61
CA ALA A 3 1.56 -11.93 -1.49
C ALA A 3 2.80 -11.28 -0.85
N GLY A 4 2.62 -10.16 -0.16
CA GLY A 4 3.66 -9.47 0.60
C GLY A 4 4.22 -10.32 1.75
N LEU A 5 3.38 -11.08 2.47
CA LEU A 5 3.85 -12.00 3.51
C LEU A 5 4.68 -13.14 2.90
N ALA A 6 4.25 -13.70 1.77
CA ALA A 6 5.01 -14.72 1.06
C ALA A 6 6.38 -14.19 0.60
N TRP A 7 6.44 -12.94 0.15
CA TRP A 7 7.69 -12.27 -0.21
C TRP A 7 8.63 -12.11 1.00
N LEU A 8 8.12 -11.62 2.13
CA LEU A 8 8.91 -11.49 3.37
C LEU A 8 9.45 -12.83 3.85
N LEU A 9 8.63 -13.89 3.80
CA LEU A 9 9.05 -15.23 4.21
C LEU A 9 10.20 -15.76 3.35
N ARG A 10 10.15 -15.54 2.03
CA ARG A 10 11.22 -15.93 1.11
C ARG A 10 12.52 -15.15 1.35
N LEU A 11 12.42 -13.85 1.62
CA LEU A 11 13.60 -12.99 1.79
C LEU A 11 14.28 -13.12 3.16
N HIS A 12 13.48 -13.31 4.23
CA HIS A 12 13.94 -13.13 5.60
C HIS A 12 13.75 -14.36 6.50
N GLY A 13 13.03 -15.38 6.05
CA GLY A 13 12.60 -16.49 6.88
C GLY A 13 11.54 -16.10 7.92
N HIS A 14 10.97 -17.10 8.60
CA HIS A 14 9.79 -16.97 9.45
C HIS A 14 9.91 -15.91 10.56
N SER A 15 11.00 -15.93 11.34
CA SER A 15 11.15 -15.06 12.51
C SER A 15 11.21 -13.58 12.12
N ARG A 16 12.05 -13.22 11.16
CA ARG A 16 12.18 -11.81 10.72
C ARG A 16 10.97 -11.36 9.93
N ALA A 17 10.39 -12.19 9.06
CA ALA A 17 9.15 -11.86 8.34
C ALA A 17 8.01 -11.49 9.29
N ARG A 18 7.80 -12.26 10.37
CA ARG A 18 6.79 -11.96 11.39
C ARG A 18 7.05 -10.61 12.07
N ARG A 19 8.29 -10.33 12.49
CA ARG A 19 8.63 -9.04 13.12
C ARG A 19 8.40 -7.85 12.20
N VAL A 20 8.69 -8.00 10.91
CA VAL A 20 8.46 -6.95 9.90
C VAL A 20 6.96 -6.69 9.71
N ALA A 21 6.16 -7.75 9.52
CA ALA A 21 4.71 -7.62 9.43
C ALA A 21 4.10 -6.99 10.70
N ASP A 22 4.59 -7.40 11.88
CA ASP A 22 4.15 -6.82 13.16
C ASP A 22 4.60 -5.35 13.32
N ALA A 23 5.70 -4.93 12.70
CA ALA A 23 6.13 -3.53 12.71
C ALA A 23 5.19 -2.66 11.86
N TYR A 24 4.83 -3.11 10.65
CA TYR A 24 3.84 -2.42 9.82
C TYR A 24 2.52 -2.22 10.56
N ARG A 25 1.92 -3.29 11.09
CA ARG A 25 0.66 -3.21 11.84
C ARG A 25 0.71 -2.26 13.02
N ARG A 26 1.82 -2.25 13.78
CA ARG A 26 1.96 -1.42 14.98
C ARG A 26 2.11 0.06 14.66
N HIS A 27 2.79 0.41 13.58
CA HIS A 27 3.11 1.81 13.26
C HIS A 27 2.19 2.44 12.21
N LEU A 28 1.53 1.64 11.39
CA LEU A 28 0.59 2.07 10.36
C LEU A 28 -0.78 1.38 10.55
N SER A 29 -1.33 1.47 11.76
CA SER A 29 -2.67 0.94 12.04
C SER A 29 -3.74 1.85 11.42
N PRO A 30 -4.69 1.32 10.62
CA PRO A 30 -5.75 2.12 10.00
C PRO A 30 -6.76 2.72 11.00
N GLU A 31 -6.70 2.34 12.27
CA GLU A 31 -7.51 2.93 13.34
C GLU A 31 -6.92 4.25 13.87
N SER A 32 -5.63 4.50 13.61
CA SER A 32 -4.95 5.74 14.00
C SER A 32 -5.18 6.83 12.96
N ALA A 33 -5.66 8.00 13.38
CA ALA A 33 -5.89 9.15 12.49
C ALA A 33 -4.62 9.57 11.73
N GLY A 34 -3.46 9.59 12.40
CA GLY A 34 -2.19 9.92 11.75
C GLY A 34 -1.75 8.88 10.72
N SER A 35 -2.00 7.59 11.00
CA SER A 35 -1.71 6.53 10.04
C SER A 35 -2.66 6.56 8.85
N ARG A 36 -3.93 6.90 9.06
CA ARG A 36 -4.90 7.11 7.97
C ARG A 36 -4.47 8.22 7.02
N LEU A 37 -4.04 9.37 7.55
CA LEU A 37 -3.50 10.46 6.73
C LEU A 37 -2.32 10.01 5.85
N ILE A 38 -1.37 9.25 6.43
CA ILE A 38 -0.23 8.71 5.68
C ILE A 38 -0.71 7.71 4.61
N LEU A 39 -1.62 6.81 4.96
CA LEU A 39 -2.14 5.80 4.03
C LEU A 39 -2.95 6.44 2.90
N ALA A 40 -3.72 7.49 3.17
CA ALA A 40 -4.45 8.25 2.16
C ALA A 40 -3.47 8.93 1.20
N ASP A 41 -2.47 9.68 1.72
CA ASP A 41 -1.44 10.31 0.91
C ASP A 41 -0.72 9.29 0.00
N LEU A 42 -0.27 8.17 0.57
CA LEU A 42 0.39 7.11 -0.18
C LEU A 42 -0.53 6.46 -1.22
N ALA A 43 -1.84 6.30 -0.95
CA ALA A 43 -2.77 5.77 -1.94
C ALA A 43 -2.86 6.67 -3.18
N HIS A 44 -2.78 7.98 -2.99
CA HIS A 44 -2.73 8.96 -4.08
C HIS A 44 -1.38 8.97 -4.79
N TYR A 45 -0.28 9.04 -4.04
CA TYR A 45 1.08 9.03 -4.58
C TYR A 45 1.35 7.78 -5.41
N CYS A 46 0.92 6.61 -4.91
CA CYS A 46 1.07 5.31 -5.58
C CYS A 46 -0.04 5.00 -6.60
N ARG A 47 -0.89 5.97 -6.94
CA ARG A 47 -1.90 5.87 -8.03
C ARG A 47 -2.84 4.66 -7.88
N VAL A 48 -3.28 4.37 -6.65
CA VAL A 48 -4.14 3.22 -6.36
C VAL A 48 -5.48 3.32 -7.07
N GLY A 49 -6.11 4.51 -7.03
CA GLY A 49 -7.41 4.77 -7.65
C GLY A 49 -7.34 5.29 -9.10
N ARG A 50 -6.18 5.27 -9.76
CA ARG A 50 -5.99 5.84 -11.11
C ARG A 50 -5.27 4.87 -12.03
N SER A 51 -5.54 4.96 -13.33
CA SER A 51 -4.75 4.22 -14.32
C SER A 51 -3.26 4.59 -14.23
N SER A 52 -2.43 3.56 -14.29
CA SER A 52 -0.96 3.59 -14.37
C SER A 52 -0.46 3.61 -15.80
N PHE A 53 -1.30 3.20 -16.75
CA PHE A 53 -0.94 3.08 -18.16
C PHE A 53 -0.68 4.44 -18.79
N VAL A 54 0.45 4.56 -19.49
CA VAL A 54 0.84 5.72 -20.28
C VAL A 54 1.02 5.27 -21.73
N PRO A 55 0.13 5.68 -22.65
CA PRO A 55 0.22 5.30 -24.06
C PRO A 55 1.58 5.71 -24.67
N GLY A 56 2.24 4.76 -25.33
CA GLY A 56 3.54 5.00 -25.95
C GLY A 56 4.74 5.02 -25.00
N ASP A 57 4.52 4.89 -23.68
CA ASP A 57 5.58 4.91 -22.67
C ASP A 57 5.46 3.72 -21.70
N SER A 58 6.10 2.62 -22.07
CA SER A 58 6.14 1.40 -21.27
C SER A 58 6.99 1.54 -20.00
N HIS A 59 8.03 2.39 -20.01
CA HIS A 59 8.88 2.62 -18.85
C HIS A 59 8.12 3.35 -17.75
N GLN A 60 7.39 4.41 -18.10
CA GLN A 60 6.56 5.14 -17.15
C GLN A 60 5.41 4.28 -16.63
N THR A 61 4.82 3.44 -17.49
CA THR A 61 3.79 2.47 -17.06
C THR A 61 4.35 1.51 -16.01
N ALA A 62 5.52 0.91 -16.26
CA ALA A 62 6.16 -0.01 -15.31
C ALA A 62 6.54 0.69 -14.00
N PHE A 63 7.02 1.93 -14.05
CA PHE A 63 7.31 2.73 -12.86
C PHE A 63 6.04 2.96 -12.02
N ASN A 64 4.93 3.34 -12.67
CA ASN A 64 3.65 3.57 -12.01
C ASN A 64 3.10 2.28 -11.36
N GLU A 65 3.24 1.14 -12.03
CA GLU A 65 2.86 -0.16 -11.46
C GLU A 65 3.74 -0.54 -10.26
N GLY A 66 5.06 -0.28 -10.33
CA GLY A 66 5.95 -0.50 -9.21
C GLY A 66 5.57 0.34 -7.99
N ALA A 67 5.22 1.61 -8.19
CA ALA A 67 4.71 2.46 -7.12
C ALA A 67 3.42 1.91 -6.51
N ARG A 68 2.48 1.42 -7.34
CA ARG A 68 1.25 0.78 -6.87
C ARG A 68 1.52 -0.49 -6.07
N ASP A 69 2.43 -1.34 -6.54
CA ASP A 69 2.82 -2.58 -5.85
C ASP A 69 3.36 -2.31 -4.44
N VAL A 70 4.16 -1.24 -4.28
CA VAL A 70 4.62 -0.78 -2.95
C VAL A 70 3.44 -0.47 -2.02
N PHE A 71 2.42 0.24 -2.51
CA PHE A 71 1.23 0.51 -1.69
C PHE A 71 0.46 -0.77 -1.37
N LEU A 72 0.29 -1.67 -2.34
CA LEU A 72 -0.41 -2.94 -2.10
C LEU A 72 0.31 -3.80 -1.06
N HIS A 73 1.65 -3.81 -1.07
CA HIS A 73 2.45 -4.44 -0.02
C HIS A 73 2.17 -3.81 1.36
N LEU A 74 2.17 -2.47 1.44
CA LEU A 74 1.87 -1.74 2.67
C LEU A 74 0.46 -2.07 3.18
N ALA A 75 -0.54 -1.96 2.31
CA ALA A 75 -1.94 -2.24 2.62
C ALA A 75 -2.11 -3.66 3.18
N GLU A 76 -1.47 -4.63 2.52
CA GLU A 76 -1.46 -6.01 2.97
C GLU A 76 -0.87 -6.17 4.37
N MET A 77 0.28 -5.55 4.63
CA MET A 77 0.99 -5.63 5.91
C MET A 77 0.24 -4.90 7.02
N CYS A 78 -0.43 -3.80 6.71
CA CYS A 78 -1.25 -3.03 7.65
C CYS A 78 -2.61 -3.69 7.91
N GLY A 79 -2.96 -4.73 7.15
CA GLY A 79 -4.22 -5.45 7.32
C GLY A 79 -5.43 -4.76 6.67
N LEU A 80 -5.20 -3.85 5.71
CA LEU A 80 -6.27 -3.27 4.92
C LEU A 80 -6.91 -4.30 4.00
N ASP A 81 -8.21 -4.17 3.85
CA ASP A 81 -9.03 -4.90 2.89
C ASP A 81 -9.45 -3.99 1.73
N PRO A 82 -9.85 -4.54 0.57
CA PRO A 82 -10.23 -3.73 -0.59
C PRO A 82 -11.35 -2.71 -0.31
N ALA A 83 -12.23 -2.99 0.66
CA ALA A 83 -13.30 -2.07 1.07
C ALA A 83 -12.76 -0.77 1.70
N ASP A 84 -11.57 -0.81 2.31
CA ASP A 84 -10.95 0.36 2.95
C ASP A 84 -10.43 1.38 1.93
N PHE A 85 -10.20 0.95 0.68
CA PHE A 85 -9.54 1.77 -0.33
C PHE A 85 -10.42 2.95 -0.76
N THR A 86 -11.73 2.75 -0.79
CA THR A 86 -12.68 3.82 -1.13
C THR A 86 -12.59 4.98 -0.14
N ALA A 87 -12.52 4.70 1.16
CA ALA A 87 -12.39 5.72 2.19
C ALA A 87 -11.07 6.51 2.06
N LEU A 88 -9.94 5.80 1.85
CA LEU A 88 -8.63 6.44 1.68
C LEU A 88 -8.57 7.36 0.45
N LEU A 89 -9.27 6.99 -0.63
CA LEU A 89 -9.30 7.79 -1.86
C LEU A 89 -10.27 8.99 -1.80
N GLN A 90 -11.24 8.96 -0.88
CA GLN A 90 -12.19 10.06 -0.64
C GLN A 90 -11.59 11.15 0.25
N GLU A 91 -10.80 10.79 1.27
CA GLU A 91 -10.21 11.74 2.22
C GLU A 91 -9.40 12.87 1.54
N VAL A 92 -8.75 12.62 0.40
CA VAL A 92 -7.97 13.64 -0.33
C VAL A 92 -8.82 14.49 -1.28
N ILE A 93 -10.04 14.06 -1.60
CA ILE A 93 -10.96 14.82 -2.46
C ILE A 93 -11.64 15.93 -1.66
N ASP A 94 -11.99 15.67 -0.40
CA ASP A 94 -12.77 16.58 0.45
C ASP A 94 -11.96 17.76 1.00
N ASP A 95 -10.63 17.67 1.01
CA ASP A 95 -9.70 18.73 1.46
C ASP A 95 -9.28 19.72 0.34
N ARG A 96 -9.92 19.66 -0.85
CA ARG A 96 -9.65 20.54 -2.00
C ARG A 96 -10.83 21.44 -2.34
#